data_AF-A0AAW2DTU1-F1
#
_entry.id   AF-A0AAW2DTU1-F1
#
_cell.length_a   1.000
_cell.length_b   1.000
_cell.length_c   1.000
_cell.angle_alpha   90.00
_cell.angle_beta   90.00
_cell.angle_gamma   90.00
#
_symmetry.space_group_name_H-M   'P 1'
#
loop_
_entity.id
_entity.type
_entity.pdbx_description
1 polymer ?
#
loop_
_entity_poly.entity_id
_entity_poly.type
_entity_poly.pdbx_seq_one_letter_code
_entity_poly.pdbx_strand_id
1 'polypeptide(L)'
;MKPLELVTAFFLFLASHLLLTGSVATNQVALYVHNKCLFPIWPATAPNTGYPVIADGGFYLPSGQTQRSYAPLTWSGQIWARTGCKFNSNWIPACETGDCDGRLACNGLIGKPPVTLVQIALQEDQSKSCLYDVSLVDGYNIPVSVTIKQAPEQCTIRGCLQNVNDFCPQELEVLNENGEVVACKSACLAFDVDNFCCRNEFGTPKKCKPTVYSKIFKDACPSYYSYAFDTPPPLVNCASREYVITFCPSGWGDAYTSI
;
A
#
# COMPACT_ATOMS: atom_id res chain seq x y z
N MET A 1 -20.40 -56.37 -29.96
CA MET A 1 -19.54 -56.16 -28.77
C MET A 1 -20.42 -56.19 -27.54
N LYS A 2 -20.01 -56.89 -26.47
CA LYS A 2 -20.85 -57.15 -25.30
C LYS A 2 -21.04 -55.86 -24.47
N PRO A 3 -22.23 -55.57 -23.93
CA PRO A 3 -22.52 -54.33 -23.19
C PRO A 3 -21.64 -54.14 -21.95
N LEU A 4 -21.05 -55.23 -21.43
CA LEU A 4 -20.14 -55.19 -20.29
C LEU A 4 -18.78 -54.54 -20.61
N GLU A 5 -18.31 -54.60 -21.86
CA GLU A 5 -17.01 -54.01 -22.26
C GLU A 5 -17.10 -52.51 -22.53
N LEU A 6 -18.31 -52.00 -22.85
CA LEU A 6 -18.54 -50.58 -23.05
C LEU A 6 -18.54 -49.80 -21.72
N VAL A 7 -19.02 -50.45 -20.65
CA VAL A 7 -19.07 -49.87 -19.30
C VAL A 7 -17.67 -49.76 -18.70
N THR A 8 -16.81 -50.79 -18.85
CA THR A 8 -15.43 -50.76 -18.35
C THR A 8 -14.56 -49.74 -19.10
N ALA A 9 -14.76 -49.55 -20.41
CA ALA A 9 -14.06 -48.52 -21.18
C ALA A 9 -14.44 -47.08 -20.74
N PHE A 10 -15.70 -46.85 -20.35
CA PHE A 10 -16.18 -45.54 -19.89
C PHE A 10 -15.63 -45.16 -18.51
N PHE A 11 -15.52 -46.12 -17.58
CA PHE A 11 -14.92 -45.88 -16.25
C PHE A 11 -13.41 -45.61 -16.31
N LEU A 12 -12.68 -46.25 -17.24
CA LEU A 12 -11.25 -45.97 -17.45
C LEU A 12 -11.01 -44.57 -18.04
N PHE A 13 -11.93 -44.08 -18.88
CA PHE A 13 -11.86 -42.73 -19.45
C PHE A 13 -12.17 -41.64 -18.40
N LEU A 14 -13.14 -41.85 -17.50
CA LEU A 14 -13.41 -40.93 -16.39
C LEU A 14 -12.29 -40.92 -15.33
N ALA A 15 -11.67 -42.06 -15.04
CA ALA A 15 -10.53 -42.13 -14.13
C ALA A 15 -9.27 -41.45 -14.71
N SER A 16 -9.11 -41.46 -16.04
CA SER A 16 -8.01 -40.80 -16.76
C SER A 16 -8.12 -39.27 -16.78
N HIS A 17 -9.32 -38.68 -16.68
CA HIS A 17 -9.48 -37.22 -16.58
C HIS A 17 -9.40 -36.69 -15.15
N LEU A 18 -9.44 -37.57 -14.14
CA LEU A 18 -9.35 -37.18 -12.73
C LEU A 18 -7.91 -37.04 -12.20
N LEU A 19 -6.89 -37.35 -13.01
CA LEU A 19 -5.48 -37.40 -12.59
C LEU A 19 -4.60 -36.26 -13.14
N LEU A 20 -5.19 -35.19 -13.68
CA LEU A 20 -4.44 -34.01 -14.13
C LEU A 20 -4.89 -32.69 -13.47
N THR A 21 -5.25 -32.71 -12.19
CA THR A 21 -5.10 -31.49 -11.37
C THR A 21 -3.69 -31.46 -10.82
N GLY A 22 -2.72 -31.24 -11.70
CA GLY A 22 -1.40 -30.78 -11.27
C GLY A 22 -1.63 -29.49 -10.50
N SER A 23 -1.25 -29.47 -9.22
CA SER A 23 -1.11 -28.22 -8.47
C SER A 23 -0.08 -27.38 -9.21
N VAL A 24 -0.53 -26.51 -10.11
CA VAL A 24 0.29 -25.44 -10.65
C VAL A 24 0.80 -24.72 -9.41
N ALA A 25 2.08 -24.85 -9.10
CA ALA A 25 2.72 -23.99 -8.12
C ALA A 25 2.50 -22.57 -8.68
N THR A 26 1.52 -21.87 -8.14
CA THR A 26 1.23 -20.50 -8.56
C THR A 26 2.44 -19.69 -8.15
N ASN A 27 3.29 -19.37 -9.13
CA ASN A 27 4.42 -18.46 -9.00
C ASN A 27 3.87 -17.08 -8.62
N GLN A 28 3.67 -16.85 -7.33
CA GLN A 28 3.06 -15.67 -6.75
C GLN A 28 3.86 -15.19 -5.55
N VAL A 29 3.73 -13.90 -5.26
CA VAL A 29 4.24 -13.25 -4.05
C VAL A 29 3.07 -13.04 -3.10
N ALA A 30 3.24 -13.44 -1.84
CA ALA A 30 2.26 -13.21 -0.80
C ALA A 30 2.47 -11.83 -0.19
N LEU A 31 1.39 -11.05 -0.13
CA LEU A 31 1.32 -9.77 0.56
C LEU A 31 0.43 -9.94 1.79
N TYR A 32 1.03 -9.86 2.98
CA TYR A 32 0.32 -9.89 4.24
C TYR A 32 0.00 -8.45 4.64
N VAL A 33 -1.28 -8.10 4.64
CA VAL A 33 -1.76 -6.78 5.04
C VAL A 33 -2.34 -6.88 6.44
N HIS A 34 -1.69 -6.24 7.40
CA HIS A 34 -2.08 -6.20 8.81
C HIS A 34 -2.70 -4.86 9.15
N ASN A 35 -3.84 -4.88 9.83
CA ASN A 35 -4.43 -3.71 10.46
C ASN A 35 -4.15 -3.75 11.97
N LYS A 36 -3.23 -2.90 12.44
CA LYS A 36 -3.00 -2.67 13.87
C LYS A 36 -3.66 -1.39 14.37
N CYS A 37 -4.41 -0.68 13.53
CA CYS A 37 -5.18 0.49 13.94
C CYS A 37 -6.29 0.05 14.91
N LEU A 38 -6.74 0.95 15.79
CA LEU A 38 -7.85 0.70 16.71
C LEU A 38 -9.23 0.74 16.03
N PHE A 39 -9.26 0.93 14.71
CA PHE A 39 -10.44 1.03 13.87
C PHE A 39 -10.28 0.17 12.61
N PRO A 40 -11.39 -0.21 11.95
CA PRO A 40 -11.30 -0.88 10.66
C PRO A 40 -10.73 0.04 9.58
N ILE A 41 -10.00 -0.56 8.65
CA ILE A 41 -9.51 0.11 7.44
C ILE A 41 -10.00 -0.63 6.21
N TRP A 42 -9.89 0.03 5.07
CA TRP A 42 -10.17 -0.59 3.78
C TRP A 42 -8.94 -0.50 2.88
N PRO A 43 -8.00 -1.46 2.97
CA PRO A 43 -6.85 -1.48 2.11
C PRO A 43 -7.28 -1.53 0.64
N ALA A 44 -6.50 -0.89 -0.21
CA ALA A 44 -6.73 -0.81 -1.63
C ALA A 44 -5.42 -0.91 -2.40
N THR A 45 -5.51 -1.37 -3.64
CA THR A 45 -4.35 -1.60 -4.51
C THR A 45 -4.65 -1.08 -5.91
N ALA A 46 -3.67 -0.42 -6.51
CA ALA A 46 -3.73 0.01 -7.91
C ALA A 46 -2.44 -0.45 -8.62
N PRO A 47 -2.54 -1.23 -9.71
CA PRO A 47 -1.38 -1.62 -10.48
C PRO A 47 -0.84 -0.43 -11.30
N ASN A 48 0.46 -0.44 -11.57
CA ASN A 48 1.02 0.39 -12.62
C ASN A 48 0.50 -0.09 -13.99
N THR A 49 0.58 0.79 -15.00
CA THR A 49 0.17 0.45 -16.38
C THR A 49 0.83 -0.84 -16.85
N GLY A 50 0.02 -1.79 -17.33
CA GLY A 50 0.48 -3.08 -17.83
C GLY A 50 0.51 -4.22 -16.81
N TYR A 51 0.19 -3.96 -15.54
CA TYR A 51 0.08 -4.99 -14.50
C TYR A 51 -1.38 -5.30 -14.13
N PRO A 52 -1.69 -6.54 -13.69
CA PRO A 52 -3.05 -6.90 -13.32
C PRO A 52 -3.46 -6.30 -11.97
N VAL A 53 -4.76 -6.09 -11.80
CA VAL A 53 -5.38 -5.79 -10.50
C VAL A 53 -5.22 -6.99 -9.58
N ILE A 54 -4.83 -6.75 -8.32
CA ILE A 54 -4.74 -7.76 -7.26
C ILE A 54 -5.79 -7.47 -6.19
N ALA A 55 -6.22 -8.48 -5.43
CA ALA A 55 -7.17 -8.34 -4.32
C ALA A 55 -8.45 -7.54 -4.68
N ASP A 56 -8.93 -7.68 -5.91
CA ASP A 56 -10.06 -6.92 -6.51
C ASP A 56 -9.91 -5.38 -6.44
N GLY A 57 -8.71 -4.90 -6.16
CA GLY A 57 -8.39 -3.50 -5.94
C GLY A 57 -8.72 -2.98 -4.55
N GLY A 58 -9.39 -3.74 -3.69
CA GLY A 58 -9.62 -3.32 -2.30
C GLY A 58 -10.57 -4.22 -1.51
N PHE A 59 -10.41 -4.20 -0.19
CA PHE A 59 -11.14 -5.06 0.74
C PHE A 59 -11.33 -4.39 2.11
N TYR A 60 -12.24 -4.94 2.92
CA TYR A 60 -12.44 -4.52 4.32
C TYR A 60 -11.50 -5.29 5.23
N LEU A 61 -10.83 -4.60 6.17
CA LEU A 61 -9.93 -5.22 7.14
C LEU A 61 -10.20 -4.71 8.56
N PRO A 62 -10.84 -5.53 9.43
CA PRO A 62 -11.09 -5.15 10.83
C PRO A 62 -9.81 -4.88 11.63
N SER A 63 -9.94 -4.15 12.74
CA SER A 63 -8.84 -3.95 13.69
C SER A 63 -8.27 -5.29 14.19
N GLY A 64 -6.95 -5.38 14.27
CA GLY A 64 -6.21 -6.56 14.71
C GLY A 64 -6.15 -7.71 13.69
N GLN A 65 -6.81 -7.58 12.54
CA GLN A 65 -6.88 -8.63 11.54
C GLN A 65 -5.77 -8.54 10.50
N THR A 66 -5.57 -9.67 9.82
CA THR A 66 -4.62 -9.82 8.73
C THR A 66 -5.32 -10.40 7.52
N GLN A 67 -5.09 -9.83 6.35
CA GLN A 67 -5.49 -10.42 5.08
C GLN A 67 -4.27 -10.73 4.23
N ARG A 68 -4.22 -11.96 3.71
CA ARG A 68 -3.23 -12.38 2.73
C ARG A 68 -3.78 -12.18 1.33
N SER A 69 -3.05 -11.44 0.51
CA SER A 69 -3.30 -11.26 -0.92
C SER A 69 -2.14 -11.83 -1.73
N TYR A 70 -2.36 -12.06 -3.02
CA TYR A 70 -1.34 -12.60 -3.93
C TYR A 70 -1.11 -11.64 -5.08
N ALA A 71 0.16 -11.49 -5.46
CA ALA A 71 0.59 -10.72 -6.62
C ALA A 71 1.43 -11.58 -7.57
N PRO A 72 1.40 -11.31 -8.89
CA PRO A 72 2.37 -11.87 -9.83
C PRO A 72 3.82 -11.57 -9.43
N LEU A 73 4.76 -12.41 -9.88
CA LEU A 73 6.17 -12.27 -9.50
C LEU A 73 6.85 -10.98 -9.98
N THR A 74 6.31 -10.37 -11.02
CA THR A 74 6.82 -9.13 -11.61
C THR A 74 5.92 -7.93 -11.30
N TRP A 75 4.94 -8.07 -10.40
CA TRP A 75 3.94 -7.04 -10.17
C TRP A 75 4.55 -5.73 -9.70
N SER A 76 4.03 -4.63 -10.24
CA SER A 76 4.34 -3.29 -9.78
C SER A 76 3.07 -2.47 -9.61
N GLY A 77 3.01 -1.72 -8.51
CA GLY A 77 1.85 -0.91 -8.18
C GLY A 77 1.96 -0.28 -6.79
N GLN A 78 0.84 0.23 -6.33
CA GLN A 78 0.71 0.94 -5.05
C GLN A 78 -0.37 0.31 -4.17
N ILE A 79 -0.16 0.40 -2.87
CA ILE A 79 -1.05 -0.08 -1.82
C ILE A 79 -1.27 1.07 -0.84
N TRP A 80 -2.52 1.29 -0.42
CA TRP A 80 -2.86 2.26 0.61
C TRP A 80 -4.02 1.76 1.47
N ALA A 81 -4.33 2.50 2.53
CA ALA A 81 -5.49 2.25 3.36
C ALA A 81 -6.45 3.44 3.32
N ARG A 82 -7.74 3.13 3.23
CA ARG A 82 -8.84 4.10 3.35
C ARG A 82 -9.41 4.06 4.76
N THR A 83 -9.88 5.20 5.25
CA THR A 83 -10.46 5.35 6.59
C THR A 83 -11.85 5.96 6.53
N GLY A 84 -12.66 5.75 7.59
CA GLY A 84 -13.98 6.37 7.71
C GLY A 84 -15.00 5.96 6.64
N CYS A 85 -14.89 4.75 6.07
CA CYS A 85 -15.70 4.36 4.92
C CYS A 85 -17.12 3.90 5.27
N LYS A 86 -18.09 4.32 4.45
CA LYS A 86 -19.50 3.89 4.45
C LYS A 86 -19.99 3.62 3.02
N PHE A 87 -19.86 2.38 2.55
CA PHE A 87 -20.21 1.98 1.17
C PHE A 87 -21.70 1.68 0.94
N ASN A 88 -22.47 1.45 2.00
CA ASN A 88 -23.91 1.14 1.91
C ASN A 88 -24.79 2.40 1.87
N SER A 89 -24.18 3.58 1.86
CA SER A 89 -24.86 4.86 1.78
C SER A 89 -24.61 5.51 0.43
N ASN A 90 -25.52 6.37 -0.05
CA ASN A 90 -25.36 7.15 -1.29
C ASN A 90 -24.27 8.24 -1.20
N TRP A 91 -23.26 8.05 -0.34
CA TRP A 91 -22.23 9.03 -0.04
C TRP A 91 -21.14 8.98 -1.09
N ILE A 92 -20.80 10.15 -1.62
CA ILE A 92 -19.67 10.36 -2.53
C ILE A 92 -18.88 11.55 -1.97
N PRO A 93 -17.64 11.36 -1.47
CA PRO A 93 -16.91 10.09 -1.38
C PRO A 93 -17.50 9.11 -0.36
N ALA A 94 -17.21 7.81 -0.51
CA ALA A 94 -17.65 6.82 0.48
C ALA A 94 -16.71 6.74 1.68
N CYS A 95 -15.45 7.15 1.53
CA CYS A 95 -14.43 7.21 2.58
C CYS A 95 -14.00 8.65 2.88
N GLU A 96 -13.64 8.91 4.13
CA GLU A 96 -13.07 10.20 4.56
C GLU A 96 -11.69 10.43 3.93
N THR A 97 -10.87 9.37 3.81
CA THR A 97 -9.53 9.44 3.21
C THR A 97 -9.29 8.31 2.22
N GLY A 98 -8.52 8.61 1.17
CA GLY A 98 -8.06 7.61 0.19
C GLY A 98 -9.13 7.00 -0.72
N ASP A 99 -10.34 7.57 -0.76
CA ASP A 99 -11.48 7.05 -1.52
C ASP A 99 -11.14 6.80 -3.00
N CYS A 100 -11.74 5.77 -3.61
CA CYS A 100 -11.52 5.38 -5.01
C CYS A 100 -12.86 5.33 -5.76
N ASP A 101 -13.46 6.50 -5.95
CA ASP A 101 -14.78 6.72 -6.56
C ASP A 101 -15.94 6.02 -5.83
N GLY A 102 -15.88 5.99 -4.51
CA GLY A 102 -16.91 5.41 -3.64
C GLY A 102 -17.03 3.89 -3.70
N ARG A 103 -16.02 3.18 -4.25
CA ARG A 103 -16.07 1.73 -4.47
C ARG A 103 -15.34 0.95 -3.39
N LEU A 104 -15.93 -0.13 -2.88
CA LEU A 104 -15.20 -1.05 -1.99
C LEU A 104 -14.03 -1.71 -2.75
N ALA A 105 -14.35 -2.31 -3.90
CA ALA A 105 -13.37 -2.82 -4.86
C ALA A 105 -12.95 -1.69 -5.80
N CYS A 106 -11.77 -1.10 -5.58
CA CYS A 106 -11.28 0.00 -6.43
C CYS A 106 -11.03 -0.45 -7.87
N ASN A 107 -10.85 -1.74 -8.11
CA ASN A 107 -10.65 -2.34 -9.42
C ASN A 107 -9.56 -1.63 -10.27
N GLY A 108 -8.45 -1.27 -9.62
CA GLY A 108 -7.31 -0.59 -10.24
C GLY A 108 -7.38 0.95 -10.27
N LEU A 109 -8.48 1.56 -9.82
CA LEU A 109 -8.53 3.02 -9.62
C LEU A 109 -7.57 3.44 -8.50
N ILE A 110 -6.91 4.58 -8.68
CA ILE A 110 -6.05 5.19 -7.66
C ILE A 110 -6.91 5.88 -6.59
N GLY A 111 -6.42 5.88 -5.35
CA GLY A 111 -7.06 6.59 -4.25
C GLY A 111 -6.91 8.10 -4.37
N LYS A 112 -7.91 8.85 -3.92
CA LYS A 112 -7.90 10.31 -3.86
C LYS A 112 -6.96 10.78 -2.73
N PRO A 113 -5.93 11.59 -3.02
CA PRO A 113 -5.07 12.17 -1.99
C PRO A 113 -5.85 13.14 -1.06
N PRO A 114 -5.38 13.36 0.19
CA PRO A 114 -4.12 12.86 0.75
C PRO A 114 -4.15 11.39 1.20
N VAL A 115 -3.05 10.68 0.94
CA VAL A 115 -2.92 9.25 1.29
C VAL A 115 -1.44 8.83 1.41
N THR A 116 -1.13 8.05 2.45
CA THR A 116 0.19 7.40 2.57
C THR A 116 0.26 6.20 1.63
N LEU A 117 1.22 6.22 0.70
CA LEU A 117 1.35 5.21 -0.35
C LEU A 117 2.51 4.25 -0.06
N VAL A 118 2.25 2.95 -0.10
CA VAL A 118 3.29 1.93 -0.25
C VAL A 118 3.46 1.64 -1.73
N GLN A 119 4.67 1.79 -2.27
CA GLN A 119 4.97 1.49 -3.68
C GLN A 119 5.87 0.27 -3.76
N ILE A 120 5.56 -0.66 -4.67
CA ILE A 120 6.30 -1.92 -4.82
C ILE A 120 6.58 -2.18 -6.32
N ALA A 121 7.77 -2.65 -6.63
CA ALA A 121 8.16 -3.20 -7.92
C ALA A 121 8.88 -4.54 -7.71
N LEU A 122 8.20 -5.64 -8.01
CA LEU A 122 8.69 -7.00 -7.84
C LEU A 122 9.46 -7.50 -9.08
N GLN A 123 10.36 -8.45 -8.86
CA GLN A 123 11.09 -9.15 -9.91
C GLN A 123 10.96 -10.66 -9.71
N GLU A 124 10.83 -11.40 -10.81
CA GLU A 124 10.67 -12.86 -10.77
C GLU A 124 11.88 -13.58 -10.20
N ASP A 125 13.05 -13.13 -10.64
CA ASP A 125 14.36 -13.60 -10.21
C ASP A 125 14.72 -12.91 -8.89
N GLN A 126 14.82 -13.69 -7.82
CA GLN A 126 15.16 -13.18 -6.49
C GLN A 126 16.61 -12.68 -6.37
N SER A 127 17.46 -12.96 -7.37
CA SER A 127 18.79 -12.35 -7.48
C SER A 127 18.74 -10.93 -8.07
N LYS A 128 17.58 -10.51 -8.60
CA LYS A 128 17.33 -9.14 -9.08
C LYS A 128 16.67 -8.29 -8.00
N SER A 129 16.83 -6.98 -8.16
CA SER A 129 16.36 -5.96 -7.22
C SER A 129 14.83 -5.86 -7.18
N CYS A 130 14.21 -6.24 -6.06
CA CYS A 130 12.82 -5.87 -5.76
C CYS A 130 12.82 -4.58 -4.96
N LEU A 131 12.16 -3.56 -5.48
CA LEU A 131 12.18 -2.21 -4.91
C LEU A 131 10.86 -1.93 -4.20
N TYR A 132 10.94 -1.30 -3.04
CA TYR A 132 9.76 -0.79 -2.35
C TYR A 132 10.09 0.41 -1.48
N ASP A 133 9.10 1.28 -1.33
CA ASP A 133 9.18 2.50 -0.54
C ASP A 133 7.81 2.85 0.06
N VAL A 134 7.82 3.86 0.93
CA VAL A 134 6.61 4.53 1.42
C VAL A 134 6.73 6.01 1.12
N SER A 135 5.67 6.59 0.57
CA SER A 135 5.66 7.96 0.06
C SER A 135 4.54 8.79 0.67
N LEU A 136 4.92 10.01 1.08
CA LEU A 136 4.04 11.10 1.53
C LEU A 136 3.99 12.25 0.53
N VAL A 137 4.46 12.03 -0.71
CA VAL A 137 4.35 13.00 -1.82
C VAL A 137 2.88 13.35 -2.06
N ASP A 138 2.00 12.36 -1.94
CA ASP A 138 0.55 12.50 -2.00
C ASP A 138 -0.08 12.70 -0.62
N GLY A 139 0.67 13.20 0.36
CA GLY A 139 0.19 13.48 1.71
C GLY A 139 0.18 12.27 2.64
N TYR A 140 -0.48 12.44 3.78
CA TYR A 140 -0.51 11.49 4.87
C TYR A 140 -1.95 11.26 5.34
N ASN A 141 -2.32 10.03 5.66
CA ASN A 141 -3.56 9.74 6.39
C ASN A 141 -3.32 8.85 7.61
N ILE A 142 -2.64 7.70 7.44
CA ILE A 142 -2.26 6.79 8.52
C ILE A 142 -0.85 6.20 8.30
N PRO A 143 -0.11 5.83 9.36
CA PRO A 143 1.25 5.32 9.22
C PRO A 143 1.27 3.84 8.78
N VAL A 144 2.34 3.44 8.09
CA VAL A 144 2.52 2.08 7.57
C VAL A 144 3.96 1.59 7.65
N SER A 145 4.20 0.36 8.08
CA SER A 145 5.52 -0.27 7.95
C SER A 145 5.50 -1.33 6.86
N VAL A 146 6.63 -1.52 6.20
CA VAL A 146 6.83 -2.58 5.20
C VAL A 146 8.05 -3.40 5.57
N THR A 147 7.87 -4.70 5.70
CA THR A 147 8.97 -5.64 5.97
C THR A 147 8.87 -6.84 5.03
N ILE A 148 9.92 -7.65 5.00
CA ILE A 148 9.84 -9.03 4.52
C ILE A 148 9.70 -9.97 5.73
N LYS A 149 9.22 -11.21 5.55
CA LYS A 149 8.96 -12.13 6.67
C LYS A 149 10.18 -12.46 7.54
N GLN A 150 11.37 -12.48 6.95
CA GLN A 150 12.64 -12.65 7.68
C GLN A 150 13.12 -11.36 8.36
N ALA A 151 12.53 -10.22 7.99
CA ALA A 151 12.67 -8.89 8.59
C ALA A 151 14.11 -8.45 8.97
N PRO A 152 15.14 -8.60 8.11
CA PRO A 152 16.42 -7.96 8.38
C PRO A 152 16.26 -6.43 8.30
N GLU A 153 17.04 -5.68 9.08
CA GLU A 153 16.83 -4.24 9.27
C GLU A 153 16.88 -3.44 7.98
N GLN A 154 17.79 -3.78 7.06
CA GLN A 154 17.92 -3.12 5.75
C GLN A 154 16.73 -3.39 4.82
N CYS A 155 15.90 -4.38 5.12
CA CYS A 155 14.69 -4.73 4.40
C CYS A 155 13.42 -4.31 5.15
N THR A 156 13.54 -3.27 5.99
CA THR A 156 12.46 -2.78 6.84
C THR A 156 12.28 -1.28 6.63
N ILE A 157 11.09 -0.90 6.19
CA ILE A 157 10.60 0.48 6.29
C ILE A 157 9.80 0.56 7.58
N ARG A 158 10.31 1.33 8.55
CA ARG A 158 9.66 1.54 9.84
C ARG A 158 8.47 2.50 9.69
N GLY A 159 7.53 2.45 10.63
CA GLY A 159 6.47 3.44 10.73
C GLY A 159 6.99 4.84 11.05
N CYS A 160 6.09 5.82 11.08
CA CYS A 160 6.39 7.15 11.59
C CYS A 160 6.67 7.13 13.11
N LEU A 161 7.53 8.03 13.55
CA LEU A 161 7.84 8.29 14.96
C LEU A 161 6.68 9.02 15.67
N GLN A 162 5.94 9.84 14.90
CA GLN A 162 4.80 10.61 15.38
C GLN A 162 3.70 10.61 14.31
N ASN A 163 2.46 10.82 14.73
CA ASN A 163 1.34 10.95 13.82
C ASN A 163 1.28 12.34 13.22
N VAL A 164 1.43 12.44 11.90
CA VAL A 164 1.42 13.74 11.21
C VAL A 164 0.10 14.48 11.41
N ASN A 165 -1.02 13.77 11.59
CA ASN A 165 -2.31 14.43 11.83
C ASN A 165 -2.36 15.21 13.15
N ASP A 166 -1.53 14.86 14.15
CA ASP A 166 -1.53 15.52 15.48
C ASP A 166 -0.88 16.92 15.44
N PHE A 167 -0.10 17.21 14.40
CA PHE A 167 0.62 18.49 14.22
C PHE A 167 0.62 18.96 12.76
N CYS A 168 -0.38 18.53 11.99
CA CYS A 168 -0.55 18.97 10.62
C CYS A 168 -0.77 20.50 10.62
N PRO A 169 0.00 21.29 9.84
CA PRO A 169 -0.26 22.72 9.71
C PRO A 169 -1.69 22.97 9.23
N GLN A 170 -2.34 24.00 9.76
CA GLN A 170 -3.75 24.31 9.48
C GLN A 170 -4.05 24.39 7.98
N GLU A 171 -3.14 24.97 7.20
CA GLU A 171 -3.25 25.10 5.74
C GLU A 171 -3.14 23.78 4.97
N LEU A 172 -2.75 22.68 5.64
CA LEU A 172 -2.61 21.34 5.09
C LEU A 172 -3.66 20.35 5.62
N GLU A 173 -4.42 20.72 6.65
CA GLU A 173 -5.38 19.83 7.31
C GLU A 173 -6.52 19.38 6.37
N VAL A 174 -6.97 18.14 6.58
CA VAL A 174 -8.25 17.62 6.10
C VAL A 174 -9.07 17.22 7.32
N LEU A 175 -10.21 17.90 7.49
CA LEU A 175 -11.11 17.68 8.61
C LEU A 175 -12.26 16.75 8.23
N ASN A 176 -12.67 15.88 9.15
CA ASN A 176 -13.92 15.15 9.02
C ASN A 176 -15.13 16.00 9.50
N GLU A 177 -16.32 15.40 9.51
CA GLU A 177 -17.56 16.07 9.92
C GLU A 177 -17.57 16.50 11.40
N ASN A 178 -16.76 15.86 12.24
CA ASN A 178 -16.61 16.21 13.65
C ASN A 178 -15.55 17.30 13.87
N GLY A 179 -14.88 17.78 12.82
CA GLY A 179 -13.79 18.74 12.90
C GLY A 179 -12.44 18.14 13.32
N GLU A 180 -12.29 16.82 13.23
CA GLU A 180 -11.04 16.11 13.57
C GLU A 180 -10.13 16.03 12.34
N VAL A 181 -8.82 16.23 12.52
CA VAL A 181 -7.82 16.08 11.45
C VAL A 181 -7.67 14.60 11.11
N VAL A 182 -8.17 14.20 9.94
CA VAL A 182 -8.13 12.79 9.47
C VAL A 182 -7.03 12.54 8.45
N ALA A 183 -6.48 13.59 7.84
CA ALA A 183 -5.34 13.51 6.94
C ALA A 183 -4.63 14.85 6.81
N CYS A 184 -3.41 14.82 6.27
CA CYS A 184 -2.57 15.98 6.05
C CYS A 184 -2.10 16.02 4.59
N LYS A 185 -2.43 17.09 3.87
CA LYS A 185 -2.00 17.32 2.48
C LYS A 185 -0.49 17.56 2.43
N SER A 186 0.17 17.07 1.38
CA SER A 186 1.50 17.58 1.05
C SER A 186 1.39 19.03 0.56
N ALA A 187 2.51 19.77 0.58
CA ALA A 187 2.54 21.14 0.07
C ALA A 187 2.17 21.22 -1.42
N CYS A 188 2.53 20.20 -2.22
CA CYS A 188 2.12 20.15 -3.62
C CYS A 188 0.59 20.10 -3.73
N LEU A 189 -0.06 19.22 -2.96
CA LEU A 189 -1.53 19.09 -2.96
C LEU A 189 -2.25 20.33 -2.44
N ALA A 190 -1.65 21.04 -1.48
CA ALA A 190 -2.27 22.22 -0.88
C ALA A 190 -2.15 23.48 -1.74
N PHE A 191 -0.99 23.68 -2.40
CA PHE A 191 -0.67 24.95 -3.05
C PHE A 191 -0.55 24.86 -4.58
N ASP A 192 -0.34 23.67 -5.13
CA ASP A 192 -0.15 23.43 -6.57
C ASP A 192 0.95 24.31 -7.21
N VAL A 193 2.02 24.59 -6.46
CA VAL A 193 3.15 25.39 -6.94
C VAL A 193 4.31 24.48 -7.36
N ASP A 194 4.96 24.81 -8.47
CA ASP A 194 5.99 23.97 -9.10
C ASP A 194 7.18 23.63 -8.20
N ASN A 195 7.55 24.50 -7.27
CA ASN A 195 8.62 24.24 -6.31
C ASN A 195 8.23 23.16 -5.28
N PHE A 196 6.96 23.07 -4.89
CA PHE A 196 6.45 22.04 -4.00
C PHE A 196 6.17 20.74 -4.75
N CYS A 197 5.75 20.83 -6.01
CA CYS A 197 5.45 19.69 -6.86
C CYS A 197 6.66 19.16 -7.64
N CYS A 198 7.81 19.82 -7.54
CA CYS A 198 9.02 19.52 -8.30
C CYS A 198 8.77 19.40 -9.83
N ARG A 199 8.03 20.35 -10.40
CA ARG A 199 7.68 20.39 -11.83
C ARG A 199 8.49 21.46 -12.57
N ASN A 200 8.45 21.43 -13.90
CA ASN A 200 9.04 22.46 -14.76
C ASN A 200 10.51 22.74 -14.41
N GLU A 201 10.86 23.98 -14.07
CA GLU A 201 12.22 24.31 -13.70
C GLU A 201 12.71 23.55 -12.46
N PHE A 202 11.82 23.12 -11.56
CA PHE A 202 12.13 22.33 -10.38
C PHE A 202 12.16 20.82 -10.65
N GLY A 203 12.02 20.36 -11.90
CA GLY A 203 11.98 18.95 -12.30
C GLY A 203 13.27 18.14 -12.13
N THR A 204 14.20 18.59 -11.30
CA THR A 204 15.46 17.87 -11.02
C THR A 204 15.80 17.91 -9.54
N PRO A 205 16.50 16.89 -8.98
CA PRO A 205 16.97 16.91 -7.58
C PRO A 205 17.88 18.11 -7.25
N LYS A 206 18.57 18.65 -8.26
CA LYS A 206 19.41 19.84 -8.08
C LYS A 206 18.58 21.08 -7.80
N LYS A 207 17.37 21.20 -8.35
CA LYS A 207 16.55 22.40 -8.29
C LYS A 207 15.38 22.31 -7.30
N CYS A 208 14.72 21.15 -7.17
CA CYS A 208 13.74 20.95 -6.11
C CYS A 208 14.44 20.64 -4.78
N LYS A 209 14.28 21.50 -3.79
CA LYS A 209 14.89 21.35 -2.46
C LYS A 209 13.83 21.08 -1.40
N PRO A 210 14.21 20.44 -0.27
CA PRO A 210 13.30 20.29 0.86
C PRO A 210 12.75 21.63 1.31
N THR A 211 11.47 21.68 1.64
CA THR A 211 10.76 22.87 2.12
C THR A 211 10.44 22.75 3.60
N VAL A 212 9.88 23.80 4.20
CA VAL A 212 9.41 23.73 5.60
C VAL A 212 8.37 22.62 5.76
N TYR A 213 7.48 22.46 4.77
CA TYR A 213 6.45 21.43 4.80
C TYR A 213 7.02 20.02 4.65
N SER A 214 7.90 19.77 3.67
CA SER A 214 8.46 18.42 3.50
C SER A 214 9.29 18.00 4.72
N LYS A 215 9.93 18.95 5.42
CA LYS A 215 10.64 18.68 6.67
C LYS A 215 9.71 18.21 7.79
N ILE A 216 8.50 18.76 7.91
CA ILE A 216 7.50 18.26 8.89
C ILE A 216 7.20 16.78 8.67
N PHE A 217 6.92 16.38 7.43
CA PHE A 217 6.71 14.98 7.08
C PHE A 217 7.95 14.12 7.33
N LYS A 218 9.15 14.65 7.04
CA LYS A 218 10.41 13.92 7.21
C LYS A 218 10.77 13.68 8.68
N ASP A 219 10.59 14.69 9.52
CA ASP A 219 10.86 14.61 10.95
C ASP A 219 9.90 13.62 11.63
N ALA A 220 8.65 13.58 11.20
CA ALA A 220 7.66 12.60 11.62
C ALA A 220 7.96 11.18 11.14
N CYS A 221 8.36 11.04 9.87
CA CYS A 221 8.50 9.76 9.19
C CYS A 221 9.85 9.66 8.44
N PRO A 222 10.98 9.49 9.13
CA PRO A 222 12.31 9.54 8.51
C PRO A 222 12.52 8.50 7.40
N SER A 223 11.83 7.35 7.51
CA SER A 223 11.91 6.24 6.56
C SER A 223 11.02 6.41 5.32
N TYR A 224 10.31 7.52 5.15
CA TYR A 224 9.41 7.76 4.00
C TYR A 224 9.93 8.87 3.09
N TYR A 225 9.51 8.84 1.82
CA TYR A 225 9.65 9.99 0.92
C TYR A 225 8.75 11.12 1.42
N SER A 226 9.35 12.25 1.75
CA SER A 226 8.63 13.46 2.19
C SER A 226 8.32 14.44 1.05
N TYR A 227 9.01 14.31 -0.09
CA TYR A 227 8.78 15.02 -1.35
C TYR A 227 9.42 14.26 -2.52
N ALA A 228 9.15 14.67 -3.76
CA ALA A 228 9.48 13.88 -4.96
C ALA A 228 10.97 13.57 -5.16
N PHE A 229 11.88 14.40 -4.66
CA PHE A 229 13.33 14.21 -4.79
C PHE A 229 14.04 14.06 -3.43
N ASP A 230 13.38 13.44 -2.46
CA ASP A 230 13.93 13.19 -1.12
C ASP A 230 15.29 12.48 -1.18
N THR A 231 16.24 12.98 -0.38
CA THR A 231 17.66 12.59 -0.45
C THR A 231 18.24 12.44 0.96
N PRO A 232 18.86 11.29 1.30
CA PRO A 232 18.96 10.08 0.47
C PRO A 232 17.57 9.46 0.23
N PRO A 233 17.35 8.81 -0.94
CA PRO A 233 16.08 8.17 -1.24
C PRO A 233 15.81 7.05 -0.22
N PRO A 234 14.67 7.05 0.49
CA PRO A 234 14.30 5.99 1.43
C PRO A 234 13.73 4.78 0.68
N LEU A 235 14.49 4.30 -0.31
CA LEU A 235 14.15 3.17 -1.18
C LEU A 235 14.82 1.91 -0.67
N VAL A 236 14.03 0.85 -0.47
CA VAL A 236 14.54 -0.45 -0.04
C VAL A 236 14.67 -1.37 -1.24
N ASN A 237 15.75 -2.16 -1.26
CA ASN A 237 16.03 -3.14 -2.29
C ASN A 237 16.24 -4.54 -1.68
N CYS A 238 15.16 -5.30 -1.54
CA CYS A 238 15.20 -6.67 -1.02
C CYS A 238 14.17 -7.55 -1.69
N ALA A 239 14.60 -8.71 -2.20
CA ALA A 239 13.68 -9.70 -2.77
C ALA A 239 13.14 -10.66 -1.71
N SER A 240 11.85 -10.98 -1.78
CA SER A 240 11.17 -11.97 -0.94
C SER A 240 9.97 -12.56 -1.68
N ARG A 241 9.50 -13.73 -1.25
CA ARG A 241 8.18 -14.27 -1.66
C ARG A 241 7.05 -13.84 -0.73
N GLU A 242 7.39 -13.23 0.41
CA GLU A 242 6.46 -12.83 1.46
C GLU A 242 6.81 -11.42 1.95
N TYR A 243 5.92 -10.46 1.70
CA TYR A 243 6.01 -9.08 2.19
C TYR A 243 4.90 -8.83 3.22
N VAL A 244 5.21 -8.00 4.20
CA VAL A 244 4.36 -7.70 5.35
C VAL A 244 4.14 -6.19 5.39
N ILE A 245 2.92 -5.76 5.11
CA ILE A 245 2.47 -4.36 5.15
C ILE A 245 1.61 -4.21 6.39
N THR A 246 2.03 -3.37 7.35
CA THR A 246 1.31 -3.17 8.61
C THR A 246 0.88 -1.73 8.75
N PHE A 247 -0.42 -1.48 8.72
CA PHE A 247 -1.00 -0.17 9.01
C PHE A 247 -1.12 0.05 10.51
N CYS A 248 -0.84 1.27 10.96
CA CYS A 248 -0.67 1.65 12.36
C CYS A 248 0.32 0.72 13.11
N PRO A 249 1.55 0.54 12.59
CA PRO A 249 2.52 -0.32 13.25
C PRO A 249 2.81 0.21 14.66
N SER A 250 2.94 -0.72 15.61
CA SER A 250 3.34 -0.44 16.99
C SER A 250 4.65 0.38 16.96
N GLY A 251 4.59 1.61 17.50
CA GLY A 251 5.61 2.63 17.29
C GLY A 251 5.20 4.03 17.75
N TRP A 252 3.92 4.25 18.06
CA TRP A 252 3.51 5.41 18.85
C TRP A 252 3.95 5.19 20.30
N GLY A 253 5.09 5.77 20.68
CA GLY A 253 5.50 5.89 22.09
C GLY A 253 6.34 4.76 22.70
N ASP A 254 6.63 3.66 22.01
CA ASP A 254 7.45 2.56 22.60
C ASP A 254 8.97 2.72 22.41
N ALA A 255 9.46 3.95 22.14
CA ALA A 255 10.90 4.23 22.02
C ALA A 255 11.35 5.54 22.71
N TYR A 256 10.72 5.91 23.83
CA TYR A 256 11.28 6.90 24.77
C TYR A 256 11.19 6.45 26.24
N THR A 257 11.30 5.14 26.48
CA THR A 257 11.64 4.62 27.81
C THR A 257 12.85 3.69 27.70
N SER A 258 13.91 4.02 28.45
CA SER A 258 15.25 3.40 28.58
C SER A 258 16.26 3.95 27.56
N ILE A 259 17.30 4.72 27.90
CA ILE A 259 18.14 4.89 29.12
C ILE A 259 18.51 6.37 29.26
#